data_AF-A0A919C7Y9-F1
#
_entry.id   AF-A0A919C7Y9-F1
#
_cell.length_a   1.000
_cell.length_b   1.000
_cell.length_c   1.000
_cell.angle_alpha   90.00
_cell.angle_beta   90.00
_cell.angle_gamma   90.00
#
_symmetry.space_group_name_H-M   'P 1'
#
loop_
_entity.id
_entity.type
_entity.pdbx_description
1 polymer ?
#
loop_
_entity_poly.entity_id
_entity_poly.type
_entity_poly.pdbx_seq_one_letter_code
_entity_poly.pdbx_strand_id
1 'polypeptide(L)'
;MIDEHIVALLAYAGRLDSRVRRALADPQQSARTIADWSTALADVPATLPATGWDASHAVRRYYEQKAGDRSAQFRGVEPHDVLAAWSPHRAELMNRHTDPLPAADPDDPQAWRAELLGGRVDVAHGHRPPAQYRAEINEGGQKRLAALMSGVGTERRRYMPAHVARELAAFRPSRAHRETLVDEGMPDPLGAPCPHCRATVEQPCQTGYRRNGKGRRPISGVHPSRIEAVVAALGPDAAKDAERVRLARIMCQPPAPRRDARARHTSGGQH
;
A
#
# COMPACT_ATOMS: atom_id res chain seq x y z
N MET A 1 0.59 -21.17 32.92
CA MET A 1 1.78 -20.43 32.43
C MET A 1 1.72 -18.93 32.72
N ILE A 2 0.60 -18.24 32.48
CA ILE A 2 0.46 -16.81 32.87
C ILE A 2 0.56 -16.64 34.40
N ASP A 3 -0.09 -17.51 35.16
CA ASP A 3 -0.12 -17.43 36.63
C ASP A 3 1.28 -17.51 37.28
N GLU A 4 2.19 -18.33 36.77
CA GLU A 4 3.56 -18.45 37.29
C GLU A 4 4.36 -17.16 37.07
N HIS A 5 4.25 -16.55 35.89
CA HIS A 5 4.89 -15.27 35.60
C HIS A 5 4.31 -14.14 36.44
N ILE A 6 2.99 -14.12 36.66
CA ILE A 6 2.32 -13.14 37.52
C ILE A 6 2.75 -13.30 38.98
N VAL A 7 2.82 -14.54 39.49
CA VAL A 7 3.34 -14.83 40.83
C VAL A 7 4.79 -14.35 40.97
N ALA A 8 5.65 -14.62 39.98
CA ALA A 8 7.04 -14.15 39.99
C ALA A 8 7.14 -12.62 39.98
N LEU A 9 6.31 -11.95 39.17
CA LEU A 9 6.25 -10.49 39.08
C LEU A 9 5.78 -9.85 40.39
N LEU A 10 4.71 -10.39 41.00
CA LEU A 10 4.19 -9.96 42.30
C LEU A 10 5.21 -10.20 43.43
N ALA A 11 5.91 -11.33 43.41
CA ALA A 11 7.00 -11.61 44.35
C ALA A 11 8.15 -10.61 44.19
N TYR A 12 8.51 -10.25 42.94
CA TYR A 12 9.50 -9.21 42.67
C TYR A 12 9.03 -7.83 43.16
N ALA A 13 7.80 -7.44 42.88
CA ALA A 13 7.21 -6.20 43.39
C ALA A 13 7.20 -6.16 44.93
N GLY A 14 6.89 -7.27 45.60
CA GLY A 14 6.95 -7.40 47.06
C GLY A 14 8.36 -7.29 47.65
N ARG A 15 9.42 -7.58 46.88
CA ARG A 15 10.81 -7.30 47.28
C ARG A 15 11.13 -5.81 47.22
N LEU A 16 10.52 -5.07 46.29
CA LEU A 16 10.72 -3.62 46.13
C LEU A 16 9.83 -2.79 47.06
N ASP A 17 8.62 -3.27 47.38
CA ASP A 17 7.64 -2.53 48.20
C ASP A 17 6.94 -3.43 49.22
N SER A 18 7.16 -3.10 50.50
CA SER A 18 6.56 -3.82 51.63
C SER A 18 5.02 -3.76 51.67
N ARG A 19 4.37 -2.79 51.00
CA ARG A 19 2.91 -2.72 50.88
C ARG A 19 2.37 -3.86 50.03
N VAL A 20 2.99 -4.14 48.89
CA VAL A 20 2.64 -5.27 48.02
C VAL A 20 2.85 -6.58 48.77
N ARG A 21 3.99 -6.74 49.47
CA ARG A 21 4.25 -7.92 50.31
C ARG A 21 3.20 -8.13 51.39
N ARG A 22 2.74 -7.05 52.06
CA ARG A 22 1.68 -7.13 53.07
C ARG A 22 0.32 -7.52 52.48
N ALA A 23 -0.02 -7.00 51.30
CA ALA A 23 -1.26 -7.36 50.60
C ALA A 23 -1.32 -8.85 50.19
N LEU A 24 -0.15 -9.49 50.02
CA LEU A 24 -0.03 -10.91 49.67
C LEU A 24 0.19 -11.83 50.87
N ALA A 25 0.12 -11.31 52.12
CA ALA A 25 0.41 -12.10 53.32
C ALA A 25 -0.71 -13.10 53.67
N ASP A 26 -1.96 -12.76 53.36
CA ASP A 26 -3.10 -13.66 53.54
C ASP A 26 -3.28 -14.57 52.30
N PRO A 27 -3.38 -15.91 52.45
CA PRO A 27 -3.51 -16.81 51.31
C PRO A 27 -4.74 -16.57 50.42
N GLN A 28 -5.89 -16.20 51.00
CA GLN A 28 -7.11 -15.96 50.23
C GLN A 28 -7.01 -14.65 49.45
N GLN A 29 -6.49 -13.60 50.09
CA GLN A 29 -6.21 -12.33 49.45
C GLN A 29 -5.16 -12.47 48.34
N SER A 30 -4.09 -13.22 48.59
CA SER A 30 -3.06 -13.50 47.59
C SER A 30 -3.64 -14.20 46.36
N ALA A 31 -4.48 -15.23 46.55
CA ALA A 31 -5.12 -15.94 45.44
C ALA A 31 -6.00 -15.00 44.60
N ARG A 32 -6.76 -14.11 45.24
CA ARG A 32 -7.58 -13.09 44.54
C ARG A 32 -6.71 -12.10 43.79
N THR A 33 -5.67 -11.56 44.41
CA THR A 33 -4.74 -10.63 43.75
C THR A 33 -4.06 -11.28 42.54
N ILE A 34 -3.63 -12.54 42.64
CA ILE A 34 -3.06 -13.27 41.50
C ILE A 34 -4.09 -13.42 40.38
N ALA A 35 -5.33 -13.78 40.69
CA ALA A 35 -6.39 -13.91 39.69
C ALA A 35 -6.71 -12.57 39.00
N ASP A 36 -6.80 -11.48 39.77
CA ASP A 36 -7.05 -10.13 39.27
C ASP A 36 -5.91 -9.65 38.35
N TRP A 37 -4.66 -9.85 38.77
CA TRP A 37 -3.49 -9.52 37.95
C TRP A 37 -3.39 -10.37 36.69
N SER A 38 -3.67 -11.68 36.78
CA SER A 38 -3.64 -12.59 35.65
C SER A 38 -4.72 -12.24 34.62
N THR A 39 -5.90 -11.81 35.09
CA THR A 39 -6.97 -11.33 34.22
C THR A 39 -6.58 -10.00 33.57
N ALA A 40 -6.08 -9.04 34.35
CA ALA A 40 -5.74 -7.71 33.85
C ALA A 40 -4.56 -7.70 32.86
N LEU A 41 -3.61 -8.63 33.04
CA LEU A 41 -2.39 -8.73 32.22
C LEU A 41 -2.40 -9.93 31.29
N ALA A 42 -3.56 -10.53 31.00
CA ALA A 42 -3.69 -11.73 30.17
C ALA A 42 -3.00 -11.60 28.79
N ASP A 43 -3.07 -10.39 28.22
CA ASP A 43 -2.54 -10.07 26.90
C ASP A 43 -1.16 -9.35 26.94
N VAL A 44 -0.54 -9.31 28.12
CA VAL A 44 0.79 -8.70 28.31
C VAL A 44 1.83 -9.81 28.46
N PRO A 45 2.77 -9.93 27.51
CA PRO A 45 3.82 -10.94 27.62
C PRO A 45 4.76 -10.61 28.79
N ALA A 46 5.27 -11.63 29.48
CA ALA A 46 6.23 -11.43 30.57
C ALA A 46 7.53 -10.78 30.08
N THR A 47 8.03 -11.23 28.91
CA THR A 47 9.20 -10.66 28.22
C THR A 47 9.02 -10.73 26.71
N LEU A 48 9.59 -9.78 25.96
CA LEU A 48 9.83 -9.88 24.52
C LEU A 48 11.25 -9.41 24.20
N PRO A 49 12.22 -10.34 24.09
CA PRO A 49 13.62 -9.99 23.86
C PRO A 49 13.85 -9.17 22.59
N ALA A 50 13.08 -9.42 21.52
CA ALA A 50 13.23 -8.74 20.23
C ALA A 50 12.95 -7.22 20.29
N THR A 51 12.13 -6.77 21.25
CA THR A 51 11.82 -5.35 21.45
C THR A 51 12.37 -4.80 22.77
N GLY A 52 13.06 -5.64 23.55
CA GLY A 52 13.58 -5.27 24.87
C GLY A 52 12.50 -5.11 25.95
N TRP A 53 11.28 -5.62 25.73
CA TRP A 53 10.21 -5.58 26.72
C TRP A 53 10.46 -6.59 27.85
N ASP A 54 10.25 -6.16 29.08
CA ASP A 54 10.27 -6.99 30.29
C ASP A 54 9.35 -6.37 31.35
N ALA A 55 8.35 -7.12 31.82
CA ALA A 55 7.40 -6.65 32.82
C ALA A 55 8.07 -6.33 34.17
N SER A 56 9.15 -7.03 34.54
CA SER A 56 9.92 -6.77 35.76
C SER A 56 10.67 -5.44 35.65
N HIS A 57 11.17 -5.09 34.46
CA HIS A 57 11.76 -3.77 34.22
C HIS A 57 10.71 -2.65 34.29
N ALA A 58 9.49 -2.89 33.81
CA ALA A 58 8.39 -1.93 33.97
C ALA A 58 8.08 -1.67 35.46
N VAL A 59 7.98 -2.74 36.27
CA VAL A 59 7.79 -2.63 37.74
C VAL A 59 8.97 -1.88 38.40
N ARG A 60 10.21 -2.20 38.03
CA ARG A 60 11.38 -1.49 38.57
C ARG A 60 11.33 0.00 38.24
N ARG A 61 11.04 0.32 36.98
CA ARG A 61 10.94 1.70 36.48
C ARG A 61 9.83 2.48 37.18
N TYR A 62 8.70 1.85 37.52
CA TYR A 62 7.65 2.47 38.32
C TYR A 62 8.18 3.03 39.65
N TYR A 63 9.03 2.26 40.35
CA TYR A 63 9.62 2.69 41.62
C TYR A 63 10.84 3.63 41.47
N GLU A 64 11.55 3.56 40.34
CA GLU A 64 12.71 4.42 40.05
C GLU A 64 12.33 5.83 39.54
N GLN A 65 11.09 6.04 39.09
CA GLN A 65 10.64 7.33 38.56
C GLN A 65 10.70 8.42 39.64
N LYS A 66 11.75 9.26 39.54
CA LYS A 66 12.01 10.40 40.43
C LYS A 66 11.42 11.73 39.93
N ALA A 67 10.93 11.81 38.70
CA ALA A 67 10.45 13.04 38.07
C ALA A 67 9.12 12.83 37.32
N GLY A 68 8.12 13.67 37.61
CA GLY A 68 6.81 13.67 36.94
C GLY A 68 5.72 12.96 37.74
N ASP A 69 5.82 11.64 37.90
CA ASP A 69 4.86 10.83 38.64
C ASP A 69 5.45 10.35 39.98
N ARG A 70 4.82 10.77 41.09
CA ARG A 70 5.19 10.37 42.47
C ARG A 70 4.27 9.28 43.02
N SER A 71 3.48 8.63 42.17
CA SER A 71 2.53 7.58 42.53
C SER A 71 3.13 6.50 43.44
N ALA A 72 4.35 6.06 43.15
CA ALA A 72 5.07 5.05 43.92
C ALA A 72 5.30 5.45 45.39
N GLN A 73 5.24 6.74 45.75
CA GLN A 73 5.31 7.20 47.14
C GLN A 73 4.03 6.85 47.91
N PHE A 74 2.87 6.91 47.26
CA PHE A 74 1.57 6.83 47.92
C PHE A 74 0.92 5.45 47.80
N ARG A 75 1.14 4.72 46.69
CA ARG A 75 0.61 3.37 46.46
C ARG A 75 1.68 2.39 45.98
N GLY A 76 1.40 1.10 46.12
CA GLY A 76 2.16 0.05 45.45
C GLY A 76 1.82 -0.01 43.96
N VAL A 77 2.65 -0.69 43.18
CA VAL A 77 2.39 -0.94 41.76
C VAL A 77 1.10 -1.74 41.59
N GLU A 78 0.31 -1.40 40.57
CA GLU A 78 -0.94 -2.05 40.19
C GLU A 78 -0.89 -2.52 38.72
N PRO A 79 -1.81 -3.39 38.25
CA PRO A 79 -1.82 -3.88 36.87
C PRO A 79 -1.85 -2.75 35.83
N HIS A 80 -2.56 -1.66 36.11
CA HIS A 80 -2.68 -0.53 35.20
C HIS A 80 -1.35 0.17 34.94
N ASP A 81 -0.42 0.17 35.91
CA ASP A 81 0.90 0.76 35.76
C ASP A 81 1.74 -0.05 34.75
N VAL A 82 1.61 -1.39 34.77
CA VAL A 82 2.26 -2.29 33.81
C VAL A 82 1.62 -2.17 32.42
N LEU A 83 0.30 -2.07 32.34
CA LEU A 83 -0.43 -1.83 31.07
C LEU A 83 -0.03 -0.49 30.43
N ALA A 84 0.12 0.57 31.25
CA ALA A 84 0.57 1.87 30.78
C ALA A 84 1.99 1.79 30.20
N ALA A 85 2.88 1.02 30.84
CA ALA A 85 4.23 0.76 30.32
C ALA A 85 4.21 -0.10 29.04
N TRP A 86 3.28 -1.05 28.92
CA TRP A 86 3.14 -1.92 27.74
C TRP A 86 2.62 -1.18 26.49
N SER A 87 1.68 -0.26 26.68
CA SER A 87 1.03 0.48 25.59
C SER A 87 1.99 1.03 24.51
N PRO A 88 3.08 1.76 24.83
CA PRO A 88 4.03 2.23 23.83
C PRO A 88 4.79 1.10 23.12
N HIS A 89 5.08 -0.03 23.79
CA HIS A 89 5.70 -1.19 23.16
C HIS A 89 4.75 -1.86 22.17
N ARG A 90 3.49 -2.03 22.54
CA ARG A 90 2.44 -2.51 21.63
C ARG A 90 2.28 -1.59 20.42
N ALA A 91 2.25 -0.27 20.64
CA ALA A 91 2.17 0.71 19.56
C ALA A 91 3.35 0.58 18.59
N GLU A 92 4.56 0.39 19.10
CA GLU A 92 5.76 0.19 18.27
C GLU A 92 5.72 -1.14 17.50
N LEU A 93 5.25 -2.22 18.12
CA LEU A 93 5.06 -3.51 17.43
C LEU A 93 4.10 -3.35 16.23
N MET A 94 2.97 -2.70 16.46
CA MET A 94 1.97 -2.45 15.42
C MET A 94 2.48 -1.50 14.34
N ASN A 95 3.25 -0.47 14.72
CA ASN A 95 3.86 0.47 13.78
C ASN A 95 4.87 -0.21 12.84
N ARG A 96 5.57 -1.25 13.32
CA ARG A 96 6.50 -2.05 12.50
C ARG A 96 5.81 -3.13 11.67
N HIS A 97 4.56 -3.45 11.97
CA HIS A 97 3.85 -4.54 11.33
C HIS A 97 3.25 -4.10 10.00
N THR A 98 3.49 -4.88 8.95
CA THR A 98 2.70 -4.83 7.72
C THR A 98 1.90 -6.11 7.63
N ASP A 99 0.60 -5.99 7.34
CA ASP A 99 -0.24 -7.16 7.15
C ASP A 99 0.30 -8.01 5.98
N PRO A 100 0.59 -9.30 6.19
CA PRO A 100 0.92 -10.19 5.09
C PRO A 100 -0.31 -10.46 4.22
N LEU A 101 -0.09 -10.99 3.02
CA LEU A 101 -1.17 -11.54 2.21
C LEU A 101 -1.81 -12.73 2.96
N PRO A 102 -3.10 -12.67 3.31
CA PRO A 102 -3.81 -13.80 3.91
C PRO A 102 -3.77 -15.06 3.04
N ALA A 103 -3.80 -16.22 3.67
CA ALA A 103 -3.98 -17.49 2.99
C ALA A 103 -5.46 -17.76 2.62
N ALA A 104 -6.39 -17.11 3.33
CA ALA A 104 -7.82 -17.14 3.00
C ALA A 104 -8.09 -16.69 1.55
N ASP A 105 -9.18 -17.19 0.98
CA ASP A 105 -9.64 -16.79 -0.35
C ASP A 105 -10.05 -15.30 -0.33
N PRO A 106 -9.51 -14.44 -1.22
CA PRO A 106 -9.96 -13.04 -1.31
C PRO A 106 -11.44 -12.89 -1.66
N ASP A 107 -12.07 -13.90 -2.27
CA ASP A 107 -13.50 -13.91 -2.57
C ASP A 107 -14.35 -14.33 -1.35
N ASP A 108 -13.74 -14.79 -0.25
CA ASP A 108 -14.38 -14.90 1.07
C ASP A 108 -13.95 -13.73 1.98
N PRO A 109 -14.71 -12.62 1.97
CA PRO A 109 -14.34 -11.43 2.73
C PRO A 109 -14.41 -11.63 4.25
N GLN A 110 -15.14 -12.64 4.75
CA GLN A 110 -15.23 -12.90 6.18
C GLN A 110 -13.98 -13.61 6.66
N ALA A 111 -13.59 -14.70 6.00
CA ALA A 111 -12.37 -15.44 6.33
C ALA A 111 -11.13 -14.56 6.18
N TRP A 112 -11.06 -13.79 5.09
CA TRP A 112 -9.97 -12.85 4.83
C TRP A 112 -9.79 -11.82 5.97
N ARG A 113 -10.87 -11.20 6.42
CA ARG A 113 -10.82 -10.21 7.51
C ARG A 113 -10.47 -10.85 8.85
N ALA A 114 -11.01 -12.03 9.13
CA ALA A 114 -10.73 -12.75 10.37
C ALA A 114 -9.24 -13.07 10.49
N GLU A 115 -8.60 -13.52 9.41
CA GLU A 115 -7.17 -13.81 9.38
C GLU A 115 -6.32 -12.55 9.64
N LEU A 116 -6.64 -11.43 8.96
CA LEU A 116 -5.96 -10.16 9.18
C LEU A 116 -6.09 -9.65 10.62
N LEU A 117 -7.30 -9.68 11.17
CA LEU A 117 -7.54 -9.23 12.54
C LEU A 117 -6.82 -10.12 13.55
N GLY A 118 -6.87 -11.45 13.37
CA GLY A 118 -6.14 -12.40 14.22
C GLY A 118 -4.63 -12.13 14.20
N GLY A 119 -4.06 -11.94 13.00
CA GLY A 119 -2.64 -11.61 12.87
C GLY A 119 -2.24 -10.32 13.58
N ARG A 120 -3.05 -9.27 13.48
CA ARG A 120 -2.82 -8.00 14.19
C ARG A 120 -2.92 -8.15 15.70
N VAL A 121 -3.89 -8.92 16.20
CA VAL A 121 -4.04 -9.21 17.64
C VAL A 121 -2.82 -9.97 18.16
N ASP A 122 -2.39 -11.02 17.45
CA ASP A 122 -1.19 -11.79 17.81
C ASP A 122 0.06 -10.91 17.89
N VAL A 123 0.22 -9.96 16.97
CA VAL A 123 1.34 -9.00 16.99
C VAL A 123 1.18 -7.98 18.12
N ALA A 124 -0.03 -7.45 18.34
CA ALA A 124 -0.32 -6.51 19.40
C ALA A 124 -0.05 -7.07 20.80
N HIS A 125 -0.22 -8.39 20.99
CA HIS A 125 0.05 -9.09 22.24
C HIS A 125 1.45 -9.71 22.27
N GLY A 126 2.24 -9.54 21.20
CA GLY A 126 3.61 -10.05 21.10
C GLY A 126 3.71 -11.58 20.95
N HIS A 127 2.61 -12.28 20.67
CA HIS A 127 2.60 -13.71 20.34
C HIS A 127 3.27 -13.99 18.99
N ARG A 128 3.21 -13.03 18.07
CA ARG A 128 3.90 -13.08 16.77
C ARG A 128 4.78 -11.84 16.60
N PRO A 129 6.02 -11.98 16.08
CA PRO A 129 6.81 -10.81 15.71
C PRO A 129 6.13 -10.03 14.56
N PRO A 130 6.31 -8.70 14.48
CA PRO A 130 5.79 -7.91 13.38
C PRO A 130 6.29 -8.46 12.03
N ALA A 131 5.37 -8.84 11.15
CA ALA A 131 5.73 -9.16 9.78
C ALA A 131 6.31 -7.91 9.11
N GLN A 132 7.51 -8.04 8.54
CA GLN A 132 8.16 -6.96 7.81
C GLN A 132 8.14 -7.27 6.32
N TYR A 133 7.69 -6.32 5.51
CA TYR A 133 7.81 -6.37 4.04
C TYR A 133 9.28 -6.40 3.55
N ARG A 134 10.26 -6.32 4.46
CA ARG A 134 11.69 -6.32 4.16
C ARG A 134 12.19 -7.58 3.46
N ALA A 135 11.47 -8.70 3.52
CA ALA A 135 11.83 -9.89 2.74
C ALA A 135 11.76 -9.63 1.22
N GLU A 136 10.91 -8.70 0.76
CA GLU A 136 10.85 -8.31 -0.66
C GLU A 136 11.82 -7.17 -1.01
N ILE A 137 12.35 -6.46 0.00
CA ILE A 137 13.35 -5.39 -0.17
C ILE A 137 14.78 -5.95 -0.11
N ASN A 138 14.98 -7.18 0.39
CA ASN A 138 16.27 -7.83 0.35
C ASN A 138 16.69 -8.20 -1.09
N GLU A 139 17.97 -8.54 -1.29
CA GLU A 139 18.51 -8.80 -2.63
C GLU A 139 17.75 -9.91 -3.39
N GLY A 140 17.23 -10.92 -2.68
CA GLY A 140 16.42 -11.98 -3.26
C GLY A 140 15.03 -11.51 -3.72
N GLY A 141 14.38 -10.69 -2.89
CA GLY A 141 13.12 -10.03 -3.22
C GLY A 141 13.27 -9.05 -4.40
N GLN A 142 14.35 -8.27 -4.41
CA GLN A 142 14.70 -7.38 -5.51
C GLN A 142 15.02 -8.15 -6.80
N LYS A 143 15.72 -9.29 -6.73
CA LYS A 143 15.93 -10.18 -7.89
C LYS A 143 14.64 -10.76 -8.42
N ARG A 144 13.73 -11.19 -7.54
CA ARG A 144 12.41 -11.72 -7.93
C ARG A 144 11.55 -10.63 -8.57
N LEU A 145 11.53 -9.44 -7.98
CA LEU A 145 10.86 -8.26 -8.53
C LEU A 145 11.47 -7.86 -9.88
N ALA A 146 12.80 -7.81 -9.97
CA ALA A 146 13.50 -7.54 -11.22
C ALA A 146 13.21 -8.60 -12.29
N ALA A 147 13.06 -9.88 -11.93
CA ALA A 147 12.67 -10.95 -12.86
C ALA A 147 11.20 -10.85 -13.30
N LEU A 148 10.29 -10.47 -12.39
CA LEU A 148 8.91 -10.15 -12.76
C LEU A 148 8.85 -8.92 -13.67
N MET A 149 9.75 -7.96 -13.45
CA MET A 149 9.91 -6.75 -14.26
C MET A 149 10.78 -6.95 -15.50
N SER A 150 11.51 -8.07 -15.67
CA SER A 150 12.46 -8.24 -16.78
C SER A 150 11.80 -8.54 -18.12
N GLY A 151 10.47 -8.54 -18.18
CA GLY A 151 9.67 -8.45 -19.41
C GLY A 151 8.84 -7.16 -19.51
N VAL A 152 8.94 -6.27 -18.53
CA VAL A 152 8.22 -5.01 -18.44
C VAL A 152 9.14 -3.89 -18.94
N GLY A 153 9.11 -3.63 -20.25
CA GLY A 153 9.82 -2.51 -20.87
C GLY A 153 11.16 -2.81 -21.53
N THR A 154 11.48 -4.07 -21.84
CA THR A 154 12.62 -4.42 -22.71
C THR A 154 12.47 -3.88 -24.14
N GLU A 155 11.25 -3.53 -24.54
CA GLU A 155 10.98 -2.65 -25.67
C GLU A 155 10.04 -1.53 -25.21
N ARG A 156 10.46 -0.26 -25.42
CA ARG A 156 9.74 0.99 -25.11
C ARG A 156 8.71 0.88 -23.97
N ARG A 157 9.15 0.96 -22.71
CA ARG A 157 8.33 1.26 -21.50
C ARG A 157 6.88 0.71 -21.54
N ARG A 158 6.65 -0.53 -21.97
CA ARG A 158 5.34 -1.17 -21.77
C ARG A 158 5.31 -1.72 -20.36
N TYR A 159 4.65 -0.98 -19.46
CA TYR A 159 4.28 -1.44 -18.12
C TYR A 159 3.32 -2.66 -18.12
N MET A 160 2.86 -3.09 -19.30
CA MET A 160 1.80 -4.07 -19.49
C MET A 160 2.26 -5.20 -20.41
N PRO A 161 2.13 -6.49 -20.00
CA PRO A 161 2.44 -7.64 -20.86
C PRO A 161 1.65 -7.65 -22.17
N ALA A 162 2.26 -8.19 -23.23
CA ALA A 162 1.67 -8.19 -24.58
C ALA A 162 0.31 -8.90 -24.67
N HIS A 163 0.09 -9.98 -23.92
CA HIS A 163 -1.20 -10.69 -23.92
C HIS A 163 -2.32 -9.85 -23.31
N VAL A 164 -2.09 -9.20 -22.16
CA VAL A 164 -3.04 -8.26 -21.53
C VAL A 164 -3.31 -7.08 -22.46
N ALA A 165 -2.28 -6.57 -23.13
CA ALA A 165 -2.41 -5.51 -24.11
C ALA A 165 -3.37 -5.89 -25.26
N ARG A 166 -3.36 -7.15 -25.72
CA ARG A 166 -4.28 -7.67 -26.75
C ARG A 166 -5.71 -7.79 -26.22
N GLU A 167 -5.91 -8.35 -25.02
CA GLU A 167 -7.24 -8.47 -24.41
C GLU A 167 -7.91 -7.10 -24.23
N LEU A 168 -7.13 -6.11 -23.82
CA LEU A 168 -7.64 -4.76 -23.63
C LEU A 168 -7.91 -4.02 -24.94
N ALA A 169 -7.47 -4.51 -26.11
CA ALA A 169 -7.57 -3.78 -27.37
C ALA A 169 -9.00 -3.31 -27.69
N ALA A 170 -10.01 -4.13 -27.36
CA ALA A 170 -11.43 -3.80 -27.52
C ALA A 170 -11.87 -2.57 -26.69
N PHE A 171 -11.23 -2.35 -25.55
CA PHE A 171 -11.52 -1.25 -24.61
C PHE A 171 -10.66 0.00 -24.87
N ARG A 172 -9.52 -0.13 -25.57
CA ARG A 172 -8.59 0.96 -25.90
C ARG A 172 -8.22 1.03 -27.40
N PRO A 173 -9.19 1.18 -28.30
CA PRO A 173 -9.00 1.02 -29.75
C PRO A 173 -7.97 1.99 -30.35
N SER A 174 -7.97 3.26 -29.95
CA SER A 174 -6.98 4.24 -30.44
C SER A 174 -5.55 3.89 -30.02
N ARG A 175 -5.37 3.35 -28.81
CA ARG A 175 -4.06 2.92 -28.32
C ARG A 175 -3.61 1.63 -28.99
N ALA A 176 -4.52 0.67 -29.18
CA ALA A 176 -4.25 -0.55 -29.91
C ALA A 176 -3.83 -0.27 -31.35
N HIS A 177 -4.56 0.58 -32.07
CA HIS A 177 -4.22 0.96 -33.45
C HIS A 177 -2.83 1.63 -33.55
N ARG A 178 -2.50 2.52 -32.61
CA ARG A 178 -1.16 3.13 -32.53
C ARG A 178 -0.07 2.07 -32.28
N GLU A 179 -0.30 1.15 -31.35
CA GLU A 179 0.63 0.06 -31.05
C GLU A 179 0.85 -0.81 -32.30
N THR A 180 -0.21 -1.16 -33.04
CA THR A 180 -0.11 -1.90 -34.32
C THR A 180 0.71 -1.16 -35.38
N LEU A 181 0.46 0.13 -35.58
CA LEU A 181 1.24 0.92 -36.55
C LEU A 181 2.73 0.89 -36.21
N VAL A 182 3.08 1.10 -34.93
CA VAL A 182 4.47 1.06 -34.49
C VAL A 182 5.09 -0.34 -34.70
N ASP A 183 4.33 -1.40 -34.43
CA ASP A 183 4.77 -2.78 -34.64
C ASP A 183 4.96 -3.10 -36.15
N GLU A 184 4.22 -2.43 -37.04
CA GLU A 184 4.39 -2.47 -38.52
C GLU A 184 5.59 -1.65 -39.02
N GLY A 185 6.43 -1.10 -38.11
CA GLY A 185 7.60 -0.28 -38.45
C GLY A 185 7.27 1.17 -38.75
N MET A 186 6.04 1.61 -38.46
CA MET A 186 5.60 2.98 -38.69
C MET A 186 6.09 3.92 -37.61
N PRO A 187 6.34 5.20 -37.93
CA PRO A 187 6.64 6.20 -36.92
C PRO A 187 5.48 6.37 -35.94
N ASP A 188 5.76 6.54 -34.64
CA ASP A 188 4.71 6.75 -33.64
C ASP A 188 4.08 8.15 -33.82
N PRO A 189 2.76 8.28 -34.02
CA PRO A 189 2.11 9.58 -34.22
C PRO A 189 2.15 10.47 -32.96
N LEU A 190 2.48 9.91 -31.79
CA LEU A 190 2.70 10.64 -30.53
C LEU A 190 4.19 10.87 -30.21
N GLY A 191 5.10 10.47 -31.10
CA GLY A 191 6.55 10.53 -30.90
C GLY A 191 7.15 11.94 -30.89
N ALA A 192 6.41 12.96 -31.35
CA ALA A 192 6.79 14.37 -31.26
C ALA A 192 5.77 15.17 -30.43
N PRO A 193 6.15 16.27 -29.77
CA PRO A 193 5.18 17.19 -29.15
C PRO A 193 4.28 17.81 -30.22
N CYS A 194 2.99 18.01 -29.90
CA CYS A 194 2.04 18.59 -30.83
C CYS A 194 2.20 20.12 -30.92
N PRO A 195 2.52 20.70 -32.10
CA PRO A 195 2.63 22.15 -32.24
C PRO A 195 1.31 22.89 -32.00
N HIS A 196 0.17 22.27 -32.37
CA HIS A 196 -1.15 22.89 -32.28
C HIS A 196 -1.71 22.95 -30.85
N CYS A 197 -1.80 21.80 -30.16
CA CYS A 197 -2.42 21.73 -28.83
C CYS A 197 -1.41 21.67 -27.68
N ARG A 198 -0.10 21.66 -27.98
CA ARG A 198 1.01 21.52 -27.03
C ARG A 198 0.97 20.24 -26.18
N ALA A 199 0.28 19.20 -26.65
CA ALA A 199 0.37 17.88 -26.03
C ALA A 199 1.82 17.37 -26.10
N THR A 200 2.34 16.91 -24.96
CA THR A 200 3.70 16.37 -24.86
C THR A 200 3.81 15.01 -25.57
N VAL A 201 5.04 14.52 -25.74
CA VAL A 201 5.33 13.17 -26.26
C VAL A 201 4.52 12.13 -25.48
N GLU A 202 3.99 11.12 -26.18
CA GLU A 202 3.09 10.06 -25.66
C GLU A 202 1.70 10.50 -25.16
N GLN A 203 1.42 11.80 -25.03
CA GLN A 203 0.09 12.29 -24.63
C GLN A 203 -0.85 12.46 -25.82
N PRO A 204 -2.14 12.09 -25.72
CA PRO A 204 -3.11 12.30 -26.79
C PRO A 204 -3.33 13.79 -27.06
N CYS A 205 -3.62 14.10 -28.32
CA CYS A 205 -4.01 15.45 -28.70
C CYS A 205 -5.31 15.86 -27.99
N GLN A 206 -5.49 17.17 -27.75
CA GLN A 206 -6.63 17.71 -27.00
C GLN A 206 -7.46 18.64 -27.89
N THR A 207 -8.78 18.73 -27.68
CA THR A 207 -9.69 19.65 -28.38
C THR A 207 -9.36 21.11 -28.09
N GLY A 208 -8.45 21.70 -28.88
CA GLY A 208 -8.13 23.14 -28.91
C GLY A 208 -7.37 23.70 -27.69
N TYR A 209 -6.50 24.69 -27.93
CA TYR A 209 -5.88 25.49 -26.87
C TYR A 209 -6.78 26.69 -26.54
N ARG A 210 -7.65 26.56 -25.53
CA ARG A 210 -8.34 27.73 -24.94
C ARG A 210 -7.56 28.23 -23.74
N ARG A 211 -7.36 29.56 -23.66
CA ARG A 211 -6.58 30.27 -22.63
C ARG A 211 -7.01 29.96 -21.19
N ASN A 212 -8.25 29.50 -20.99
CA ASN A 212 -8.87 29.32 -19.67
C ASN A 212 -9.16 27.86 -19.27
N GLY A 213 -8.50 26.87 -19.88
CA GLY A 213 -8.49 25.47 -19.41
C GLY A 213 -9.81 24.68 -19.54
N LYS A 214 -10.96 25.33 -19.71
CA LYS A 214 -12.25 24.69 -19.97
C LYS A 214 -12.32 24.21 -21.42
N GLY A 215 -12.20 22.88 -21.61
CA GLY A 215 -12.40 22.25 -22.92
C GLY A 215 -11.30 21.34 -23.45
N ARG A 216 -10.33 20.89 -22.64
CA ARG A 216 -9.31 19.90 -23.06
C ARG A 216 -9.85 18.48 -22.92
N ARG A 217 -10.58 17.99 -23.92
CA ARG A 217 -10.88 16.56 -24.03
C ARG A 217 -9.87 15.91 -24.97
N PRO A 218 -9.36 14.70 -24.64
CA PRO A 218 -8.52 13.97 -25.56
C PRO A 218 -9.35 13.63 -26.81
N ILE A 219 -8.79 13.92 -27.98
CA ILE A 219 -9.34 13.46 -29.25
C ILE A 219 -8.81 12.05 -29.54
N SER A 220 -9.59 11.28 -30.29
CA SER A 220 -9.25 9.90 -30.68
C SER A 220 -8.16 9.81 -31.75
N GLY A 221 -7.89 10.90 -32.46
CA GLY A 221 -6.84 11.03 -33.48
C GLY A 221 -5.73 12.01 -33.05
N VAL A 222 -4.88 12.37 -34.00
CA VAL A 222 -3.81 13.36 -33.81
C VAL A 222 -4.04 14.57 -34.72
N HIS A 223 -3.58 15.76 -34.29
CA HIS A 223 -3.63 16.93 -35.16
C HIS A 223 -2.68 16.74 -36.36
N PRO A 224 -3.05 17.18 -37.57
CA PRO A 224 -2.18 17.10 -38.75
C PRO A 224 -0.78 17.67 -38.54
N SER A 225 -0.69 18.82 -37.85
CA SER A 225 0.59 19.46 -37.48
C SER A 225 1.50 18.61 -36.59
N ARG A 226 0.95 17.65 -35.83
CA ARG A 226 1.78 16.70 -35.07
C ARG A 226 2.35 15.63 -35.98
N ILE A 227 1.59 15.17 -36.97
CA ILE A 227 2.06 14.21 -37.97
C ILE A 227 3.18 14.83 -38.80
N GLU A 228 2.99 16.07 -39.27
CA GLU A 228 4.02 16.82 -39.99
C GLU A 228 5.30 16.94 -39.16
N ALA A 229 5.20 17.22 -37.86
CA ALA A 229 6.37 17.27 -36.96
C ALA A 229 7.06 15.91 -36.79
N VAL A 230 6.29 14.82 -36.67
CA VAL A 230 6.82 13.45 -36.63
C VAL A 230 7.52 13.11 -37.94
N VAL A 231 6.93 13.46 -39.09
CA VAL A 231 7.49 13.21 -40.42
C VAL A 231 8.76 14.03 -40.67
N ALA A 232 8.76 15.30 -40.29
CA ALA A 232 9.92 16.19 -40.43
C ALA A 232 11.14 15.67 -39.63
N ALA A 233 10.90 14.99 -38.50
CA ALA A 233 11.95 14.37 -37.71
C ALA A 233 12.60 13.14 -38.37
N LEU A 234 12.05 12.61 -39.48
CA LEU A 234 12.54 11.39 -40.17
C LEU A 234 13.56 11.66 -41.31
N GLY A 235 13.97 12.91 -41.58
CA GLY A 235 15.02 13.27 -42.57
C GLY A 235 14.54 13.41 -44.04
N PRO A 236 15.40 13.69 -45.04
CA PRO A 236 14.95 14.16 -46.38
C PRO A 236 14.94 13.16 -47.58
N ASP A 237 14.95 11.84 -47.42
CA ASP A 237 14.99 10.95 -48.62
C ASP A 237 13.69 10.97 -49.46
N ALA A 238 13.78 11.34 -50.74
CA ALA A 238 12.65 11.62 -51.65
C ALA A 238 11.74 10.43 -52.01
N ALA A 239 12.23 9.17 -51.94
CA ALA A 239 11.38 7.98 -52.09
C ALA A 239 10.44 7.76 -50.88
N LYS A 240 10.74 8.43 -49.75
CA LYS A 240 9.93 8.38 -48.53
C LYS A 240 8.79 9.39 -48.55
N ASP A 241 8.74 10.36 -49.45
CA ASP A 241 7.73 11.43 -49.42
C ASP A 241 6.33 10.98 -49.86
N ALA A 242 6.22 10.13 -50.87
CA ALA A 242 4.93 9.52 -51.25
C ALA A 242 4.42 8.53 -50.18
N GLU A 243 5.33 7.77 -49.58
CA GLU A 243 5.01 6.88 -48.47
C GLU A 243 4.62 7.71 -47.23
N ARG A 244 5.33 8.79 -46.89
CA ARG A 244 4.98 9.74 -45.83
C ARG A 244 3.58 10.33 -45.99
N VAL A 245 3.20 10.70 -47.21
CA VAL A 245 1.85 11.21 -47.52
C VAL A 245 0.79 10.12 -47.39
N ARG A 246 1.11 8.87 -47.74
CA ARG A 246 0.24 7.70 -47.54
C ARG A 246 0.09 7.34 -46.05
N LEU A 247 1.19 7.33 -45.30
CA LEU A 247 1.24 7.08 -43.86
C LEU A 247 0.49 8.16 -43.08
N ALA A 248 0.69 9.43 -43.43
CA ALA A 248 -0.05 10.54 -42.85
C ALA A 248 -1.58 10.40 -43.07
N ARG A 249 -2.02 9.88 -44.23
CA ARG A 249 -3.44 9.62 -44.50
C ARG A 249 -4.02 8.47 -43.68
N ILE A 250 -3.26 7.40 -43.45
CA ILE A 250 -3.70 6.26 -42.63
C ILE A 250 -3.82 6.66 -41.15
N MET A 251 -2.85 7.44 -40.64
CA MET A 251 -2.81 7.88 -39.24
C MET A 251 -3.78 9.02 -38.89
N CYS A 252 -4.33 9.70 -39.92
CA CYS A 252 -5.37 10.73 -39.78
C CYS A 252 -6.78 10.17 -39.68
N GLN A 253 -7.01 8.88 -39.95
CA GLN A 253 -8.36 8.34 -39.83
C GLN A 253 -8.68 8.09 -38.35
N PRO A 254 -9.70 8.76 -37.77
CA PRO A 254 -10.20 8.32 -36.48
C PRO A 254 -10.63 6.85 -36.64
N PRO A 255 -10.40 5.97 -35.65
CA PRO A 255 -11.02 4.66 -35.68
C PRO A 255 -12.51 4.86 -35.92
N ALA A 256 -13.09 4.04 -36.80
CA ALA A 256 -14.50 4.12 -37.16
C ALA A 256 -15.33 4.36 -35.89
N PRO A 257 -16.24 5.35 -35.89
CA PRO A 257 -17.02 5.65 -34.70
C PRO A 257 -17.66 4.35 -34.23
N ARG A 258 -17.51 4.03 -32.93
CA ARG A 258 -18.28 2.95 -32.31
C ARG A 258 -19.73 3.18 -32.72
N ARG A 259 -20.31 2.22 -33.45
CA ARG A 259 -21.75 2.13 -33.72
C ARG A 259 -22.46 1.73 -32.42
N ASP A 260 -22.19 2.41 -31.33
CA ASP A 260 -22.96 2.28 -30.10
C ASP A 260 -23.79 3.53 -29.99
N ALA A 261 -25.05 3.35 -30.41
CA ALA A 261 -26.15 4.24 -30.14
C ALA A 261 -26.16 4.57 -28.64
N ARG A 262 -25.55 5.69 -28.25
CA ARG A 262 -25.90 6.33 -26.99
C ARG A 262 -27.31 6.86 -27.17
N ALA A 263 -28.29 6.05 -26.76
CA ALA A 263 -29.60 6.53 -26.40
C ALA A 263 -29.40 7.74 -25.48
N ARG A 264 -29.68 8.94 -26.02
CA ARG A 264 -29.75 10.14 -25.20
C ARG A 264 -30.98 9.92 -24.32
N HIS A 265 -30.77 9.53 -23.07
CA HIS A 265 -31.78 9.69 -22.04
C HIS A 265 -31.94 11.21 -21.82
N THR A 266 -32.76 11.84 -22.66
CA THR A 266 -33.43 13.06 -22.29
C THR A 266 -34.54 12.65 -21.33
N SER A 267 -34.25 12.70 -20.03
CA SER A 267 -35.29 12.70 -19.01
C SER A 267 -36.14 13.95 -19.21
N GLY A 268 -37.24 13.81 -19.95
CA GLY A 268 -38.30 14.78 -20.00
C GLY A 268 -38.97 14.83 -18.64
N GLY A 269 -38.73 15.92 -17.91
CA GLY A 269 -39.58 16.30 -16.79
C GLY A 269 -40.82 17.00 -17.35
N GLN A 270 -41.94 16.29 -17.36
CA GLN A 270 -43.28 16.86 -17.35
C GLN A 270 -44.17 15.97 -16.48
N HIS A 271 -44.48 16.49 -15.29
CA HIS A 271 -45.75 16.50 -14.55
C HIS A 271 -45.48 16.57 -13.05
#